data_AF-A0A1R3HEC7-F1
#
_entry.id   AF-A0A1R3HEC7-F1
#
_cell.length_a   1.000
_cell.length_b   1.000
_cell.length_c   1.000
_cell.angle_alpha   90.00
_cell.angle_beta   90.00
_cell.angle_gamma   90.00
#
_symmetry.space_group_name_H-M   'P 1'
#
loop_
_entity.id
_entity.type
_entity.pdbx_description
1 polymer ?
#
loop_
_entity_poly.entity_id
_entity_poly.type
_entity_poly.pdbx_seq_one_letter_code
_entity_poly.pdbx_strand_id
1 'polypeptide(L)'
;MDQYFLELMLEHVNKGNKVGRTFKKTAWVRMITLFNAKFGFQHSRAVLKNRYKILRSQYASIKALLTLKGFCWDETQKMVIADDRVWNKYIKEHPEFRRYKNKSMPCYDDMCIICRNESVSVKKRTLQCNMSSKSGASGKDIGGRSMATINVKVAEKVHIGPPPGFSSKVQEQRNKRQSQRPRTSHQAKRARTEEDGMANALRQMAFVVTSIKKKKENDNASTERVIEELQAIPGIDDDLLLDACDFLEDDRRARMFLALDVSLRKKWLMRKLRPQ
;
A
#
# COMPACT_ATOMS: atom_id res chain seq x y z
N MET A 1 5.51 -5.52 17.05
CA MET A 1 4.62 -4.58 16.33
C MET A 1 3.66 -5.30 15.39
N ASP A 2 4.14 -6.21 14.53
CA ASP A 2 3.27 -6.90 13.55
C ASP A 2 2.18 -7.76 14.14
N GLN A 3 2.49 -8.52 15.19
CA GLN A 3 1.50 -9.35 15.87
C GLN A 3 0.29 -8.51 16.31
N TYR A 4 0.52 -7.38 16.96
CA TYR A 4 -0.56 -6.47 17.33
C TYR A 4 -1.28 -5.87 16.13
N PHE A 5 -0.56 -5.55 15.05
CA PHE A 5 -1.21 -5.05 13.84
C PHE A 5 -2.12 -6.11 13.19
N LEU A 6 -1.70 -7.38 13.20
CA LEU A 6 -2.48 -8.53 12.75
C LEU A 6 -3.70 -8.76 13.64
N GLU A 7 -3.57 -8.67 14.96
CA GLU A 7 -4.70 -8.72 15.91
C GLU A 7 -5.77 -7.67 15.56
N LEU A 8 -5.36 -6.41 15.33
CA LEU A 8 -6.27 -5.35 14.91
C LEU A 8 -6.93 -5.63 13.55
N MET A 9 -6.16 -6.18 12.60
CA MET A 9 -6.70 -6.57 11.29
C MET A 9 -7.74 -7.69 11.43
N LEU A 10 -7.47 -8.71 12.23
CA LEU A 10 -8.37 -9.83 12.51
C LEU A 10 -9.68 -9.34 13.14
N GLU A 11 -9.61 -8.42 14.12
CA GLU A 11 -10.80 -7.79 14.70
C GLU A 11 -11.68 -7.16 13.61
N HIS A 12 -11.07 -6.45 12.66
CA HIS A 12 -11.80 -5.81 11.57
C HIS A 12 -12.28 -6.77 10.48
N VAL A 13 -11.58 -7.88 10.25
CA VAL A 13 -12.07 -8.99 9.40
C VAL A 13 -13.34 -9.59 10.01
N ASN A 14 -13.33 -9.89 11.31
CA ASN A 14 -14.47 -10.46 12.03
C ASN A 14 -15.68 -9.50 12.04
N LYS A 15 -15.42 -8.18 12.05
CA LYS A 15 -16.47 -7.14 11.94
C LYS A 15 -16.96 -6.88 10.51
N GLY A 16 -16.54 -7.65 9.51
CA GLY A 16 -16.97 -7.45 8.11
C GLY A 16 -16.50 -6.12 7.50
N ASN A 17 -15.39 -5.56 7.99
CA ASN A 17 -14.83 -4.30 7.52
C ASN A 17 -13.75 -4.47 6.45
N LYS A 18 -13.51 -5.70 5.99
CA LYS A 18 -12.62 -6.02 4.86
C LYS A 18 -13.45 -6.32 3.61
N VAL A 19 -13.09 -5.68 2.49
CA VAL A 19 -13.70 -5.89 1.17
C VAL A 19 -12.59 -6.29 0.21
N GLY A 20 -12.65 -7.52 -0.29
CA GLY A 20 -11.58 -8.10 -1.11
C GLY A 20 -10.24 -8.05 -0.38
N ARG A 21 -9.27 -7.32 -0.95
CA ARG A 21 -7.91 -7.18 -0.41
C ARG A 21 -7.71 -5.97 0.51
N THR A 22 -8.72 -5.11 0.68
CA THR A 22 -8.60 -3.83 1.42
C THR A 22 -9.57 -3.72 2.59
N PHE A 23 -9.27 -2.85 3.54
CA PHE A 23 -10.14 -2.49 4.65
C PHE A 23 -10.90 -1.19 4.38
N LYS A 24 -12.12 -1.07 4.92
CA LYS A 24 -12.92 0.17 4.89
C LYS A 24 -12.13 1.34 5.51
N LYS A 25 -12.45 2.57 5.10
CA LYS A 25 -11.77 3.78 5.59
C LYS A 25 -11.84 3.90 7.13
N THR A 26 -12.99 3.59 7.71
CA THR A 26 -13.23 3.61 9.17
C THR A 26 -12.37 2.59 9.91
N ALA A 27 -12.20 1.38 9.36
CA ALA A 27 -11.31 0.37 9.91
C ALA A 27 -9.85 0.83 9.90
N TRP A 28 -9.37 1.39 8.79
CA TRP A 28 -8.01 1.95 8.74
C TRP A 28 -7.78 3.03 9.79
N VAL A 29 -8.72 3.96 9.97
CA VAL A 29 -8.60 5.01 10.99
C VAL A 29 -8.49 4.39 12.38
N ARG A 30 -9.39 3.45 12.72
CA ARG A 30 -9.38 2.80 14.03
C ARG A 30 -8.10 2.00 14.28
N MET A 31 -7.63 1.24 13.29
CA MET A 31 -6.36 0.48 13.40
C MET A 31 -5.18 1.42 13.66
N ILE A 32 -5.07 2.54 12.93
CA ILE A 32 -3.98 3.51 13.12
C ILE A 32 -4.03 4.13 14.51
N THR A 33 -5.22 4.55 14.96
CA THR A 33 -5.41 5.14 16.29
C THR A 33 -4.97 4.17 17.38
N LEU A 34 -5.43 2.91 17.33
CA LEU A 34 -5.09 1.89 18.33
C LEU A 34 -3.61 1.47 18.26
N PHE A 35 -3.03 1.44 17.06
CA PHE A 35 -1.61 1.13 16.85
C PHE A 35 -0.71 2.20 17.48
N ASN A 36 -0.98 3.47 17.18
CA ASN A 36 -0.20 4.59 17.70
C ASN A 36 -0.40 4.76 19.21
N ALA A 37 -1.60 4.52 19.73
CA ALA A 37 -1.85 4.53 21.17
C ALA A 37 -1.04 3.46 21.92
N LYS A 38 -0.88 2.26 21.35
CA LYS A 38 -0.12 1.17 22.00
C LYS A 38 1.38 1.40 22.01
N PHE A 39 1.95 1.92 20.91
CA PHE A 39 3.41 2.04 20.77
C PHE A 39 3.94 3.45 21.02
N GLY A 40 3.09 4.46 21.21
CA GLY A 40 3.48 5.85 21.46
C GLY A 40 4.08 6.58 20.24
N PHE A 41 4.25 5.90 19.11
CA PHE A 41 4.75 6.49 17.87
C PHE A 41 3.60 6.96 16.98
N GLN A 42 3.80 8.07 16.28
CA GLN A 42 2.85 8.59 15.29
C GLN A 42 3.10 7.92 13.93
N HIS A 43 2.76 6.63 13.80
CA HIS A 43 2.82 6.00 12.49
C HIS A 43 1.72 6.55 11.58
N SER A 44 2.12 6.96 10.39
CA SER A 44 1.19 7.45 9.40
C SER A 44 0.35 6.31 8.82
N ARG A 45 -0.77 6.67 8.20
CA ARG A 45 -1.58 5.73 7.42
C ARG A 45 -0.77 5.02 6.33
N ALA A 46 0.17 5.72 5.72
CA ALA A 46 1.01 5.16 4.65
C ALA A 46 1.91 4.05 5.19
N VAL A 47 2.51 4.25 6.37
CA VAL A 47 3.38 3.26 7.02
C VAL A 47 2.61 1.96 7.30
N LEU A 48 1.43 2.01 7.92
CA LEU A 48 0.65 0.80 8.21
C LEU A 48 0.14 0.12 6.93
N LYS A 49 -0.23 0.90 5.91
CA LYS A 49 -0.59 0.34 4.60
C LYS A 49 0.58 -0.35 3.93
N ASN A 50 1.77 0.24 3.96
CA ASN A 50 2.97 -0.37 3.41
C ASN A 50 3.31 -1.64 4.19
N ARG A 51 3.21 -1.62 5.52
CA ARG A 51 3.43 -2.83 6.32
C ARG A 51 2.46 -3.95 5.96
N TYR A 52 1.19 -3.65 5.77
CA TYR A 52 0.20 -4.62 5.30
C TYR A 52 0.56 -5.17 3.91
N LYS A 53 1.03 -4.32 2.98
CA LYS A 53 1.52 -4.75 1.65
C LYS A 53 2.68 -5.75 1.78
N ILE A 54 3.65 -5.48 2.66
CA ILE A 54 4.79 -6.38 2.92
C ILE A 54 4.31 -7.72 3.48
N LEU A 55 3.47 -7.71 4.52
CA LEU A 55 2.93 -8.93 5.13
C LEU A 55 2.17 -9.79 4.11
N ARG A 56 1.38 -9.14 3.24
CA ARG A 56 0.70 -9.82 2.14
C ARG A 56 1.65 -10.43 1.13
N SER A 57 2.73 -9.74 0.78
CA SER A 57 3.72 -10.26 -0.15
C SER A 57 4.40 -11.50 0.43
N GLN A 58 4.76 -11.46 1.72
CA GLN A 58 5.35 -12.62 2.42
C GLN A 58 4.39 -13.79 2.46
N TYR A 59 3.11 -13.55 2.82
CA TYR A 59 2.07 -14.56 2.78
C TYR A 59 1.92 -15.16 1.37
N ALA A 60 1.93 -14.35 0.32
CA ALA A 60 1.83 -14.84 -1.06
C ALA A 60 3.03 -15.72 -1.44
N SER A 61 4.25 -15.34 -1.07
CA SER A 61 5.45 -16.14 -1.29
C SER A 61 5.38 -17.49 -0.54
N ILE A 62 5.04 -17.48 0.74
CA ILE A 62 4.93 -18.72 1.54
C ILE A 62 3.82 -19.60 0.96
N LYS A 63 2.66 -19.02 0.65
CA LYS A 63 1.56 -19.75 0.00
C LYS A 63 1.99 -20.40 -1.31
N ALA A 64 2.78 -19.70 -2.13
CA ALA A 64 3.32 -20.25 -3.38
C ALA A 64 4.25 -21.45 -3.11
N LEU A 65 5.20 -21.32 -2.17
CA LEU A 65 6.06 -22.45 -1.75
C LEU A 65 5.23 -23.66 -1.32
N LEU A 66 4.20 -23.44 -0.49
CA LEU A 66 3.35 -24.51 0.01
C LEU A 66 2.43 -25.13 -1.06
N THR A 67 2.35 -24.57 -2.27
CA THR A 67 1.71 -25.24 -3.41
C THR A 67 2.63 -26.22 -4.14
N LEU A 68 3.94 -26.16 -3.89
CA LEU A 68 4.94 -26.97 -4.55
C LEU A 68 5.15 -28.28 -3.80
N LYS A 69 5.37 -29.37 -4.55
CA LYS A 69 5.66 -30.67 -3.97
C LYS A 69 6.99 -30.63 -3.21
N GLY A 70 6.98 -31.14 -1.98
CA GLY A 70 8.17 -31.25 -1.12
C GLY A 70 8.35 -30.10 -0.13
N PHE A 71 7.50 -29.07 -0.20
CA PHE A 71 7.43 -28.02 0.82
C PHE A 71 6.21 -28.25 1.72
N CYS A 72 6.41 -28.06 3.02
CA CYS A 72 5.35 -28.07 4.02
C CYS A 72 5.54 -26.95 5.04
N TRP A 73 4.47 -26.66 5.78
CA TRP A 73 4.47 -25.70 6.87
C TRP A 73 4.68 -26.45 8.19
N ASP A 74 5.69 -26.04 8.95
CA ASP A 74 5.87 -26.50 10.32
C ASP A 74 5.11 -25.56 11.26
N GLU A 75 4.03 -26.09 11.86
CA GLU A 75 3.21 -25.34 12.80
C GLU A 75 3.88 -25.04 14.14
N THR A 76 4.88 -25.84 14.53
CA THR A 76 5.59 -25.65 15.80
C THR A 76 6.65 -24.57 15.64
N GLN A 77 7.44 -24.65 14.57
CA GLN A 77 8.51 -23.69 14.30
C GLN A 77 8.03 -22.44 13.55
N LYS A 78 6.78 -22.46 13.05
CA LYS A 78 6.16 -21.42 12.22
C LYS A 78 7.01 -21.09 11.00
N MET A 79 7.43 -22.09 10.25
CA MET A 79 8.30 -21.90 9.08
C MET A 79 8.05 -22.91 7.97
N VAL A 80 8.56 -22.61 6.78
CA VAL A 80 8.52 -23.55 5.65
C VAL A 80 9.66 -24.55 5.79
N ILE A 81 9.32 -25.84 5.76
CA ILE A 81 10.25 -26.97 5.82
C ILE A 81 10.20 -27.76 4.51
N ALA A 82 11.36 -28.25 4.09
CA ALA A 82 11.56 -29.10 2.92
C ALA A 82 12.96 -29.74 3.01
N ASP A 83 13.19 -30.82 2.27
CA ASP A 83 14.54 -31.39 2.13
C ASP A 83 15.52 -30.36 1.55
N ASP A 84 16.78 -30.41 1.99
CA ASP A 84 17.83 -29.50 1.49
C ASP A 84 17.99 -29.55 -0.02
N ARG A 85 17.81 -30.73 -0.64
CA ARG A 85 17.87 -30.91 -2.09
C ARG A 85 16.75 -30.13 -2.80
N VAL A 86 15.54 -30.11 -2.22
CA VAL A 86 14.39 -29.38 -2.76
C VAL A 86 14.61 -27.88 -2.62
N TRP A 87 15.05 -27.41 -1.44
CA TRP A 87 15.40 -26.01 -1.22
C TRP A 87 16.51 -25.54 -2.16
N ASN A 88 17.60 -26.28 -2.29
CA ASN A 88 18.75 -25.88 -3.10
C ASN A 88 18.42 -25.81 -4.59
N LYS A 89 17.62 -26.75 -5.10
CA LYS A 89 17.12 -26.70 -6.47
C LYS A 89 16.23 -25.47 -6.69
N TYR A 90 15.28 -25.24 -5.78
CA TYR A 90 14.32 -24.15 -5.92
C TYR A 90 14.98 -22.76 -5.81
N ILE A 91 15.88 -22.57 -4.83
CA ILE A 91 16.62 -21.30 -4.65
C ILE A 91 17.54 -21.00 -5.83
N LYS A 92 18.06 -22.02 -6.53
CA LYS A 92 18.87 -21.81 -7.73
C LYS A 92 18.07 -21.15 -8.85
N GLU A 93 16.79 -21.51 -9.00
CA GLU A 93 15.87 -20.94 -9.98
C GLU A 93 15.20 -19.66 -9.47
N HIS A 94 15.03 -19.54 -8.15
CA HIS A 94 14.33 -18.44 -7.46
C HIS A 94 15.11 -17.93 -6.23
N PRO A 95 16.21 -17.17 -6.43
CA PRO A 95 17.08 -16.73 -5.34
C PRO A 95 16.38 -15.91 -4.25
N GLU A 96 15.31 -15.21 -4.60
CA GLU A 96 14.52 -14.36 -3.71
C GLU A 96 13.79 -15.13 -2.60
N PHE A 97 13.60 -16.45 -2.77
CA PHE A 97 12.97 -17.30 -1.76
C PHE A 97 13.94 -17.82 -0.71
N ARG A 98 15.25 -17.60 -0.87
CA ARG A 98 16.27 -17.97 0.11
C ARG A 98 15.97 -17.43 1.51
N ARG A 99 15.35 -16.24 1.59
CA ARG A 99 14.94 -15.59 2.84
C ARG A 99 13.93 -16.39 3.68
N TYR A 100 13.24 -17.36 3.08
CA TYR A 100 12.25 -18.20 3.76
C TYR A 100 12.83 -19.53 4.25
N LYS A 101 14.05 -19.90 3.80
CA LYS A 101 14.76 -21.07 4.31
C LYS A 101 15.23 -20.78 5.73
N ASN A 102 14.89 -21.65 6.68
CA ASN A 102 15.27 -21.53 8.10
C ASN A 102 14.77 -20.25 8.79
N LYS A 103 13.70 -19.63 8.28
CA LYS A 103 13.15 -18.40 8.83
C LYS A 103 11.77 -18.65 9.45
N SER A 104 11.67 -18.42 10.76
CA SER A 104 10.37 -18.36 11.44
C SER A 104 9.57 -17.15 10.97
N MET A 105 8.30 -17.38 10.65
CA MET A 105 7.31 -16.46 10.12
C MET A 105 5.98 -16.58 10.88
N PRO A 106 5.93 -16.14 12.15
CA PRO A 106 4.74 -16.30 13.02
C PRO A 106 3.47 -15.63 12.47
N CYS A 107 3.62 -14.66 11.57
CA CYS A 107 2.51 -13.93 10.96
C CYS A 107 1.73 -14.74 9.90
N TYR A 108 2.22 -15.91 9.47
CA TYR A 108 1.62 -16.63 8.34
C TYR A 108 0.19 -17.09 8.61
N ASP A 109 -0.07 -17.65 9.80
CA ASP A 109 -1.38 -18.23 10.14
C ASP A 109 -2.47 -17.15 10.22
N ASP A 110 -2.17 -16.04 10.90
CA ASP A 110 -3.06 -14.87 10.95
C ASP A 110 -3.32 -14.32 9.54
N MET A 111 -2.29 -14.29 8.69
CA MET A 111 -2.42 -13.85 7.30
C MET A 111 -3.27 -14.82 6.46
N CYS A 112 -3.25 -16.14 6.76
CA CYS A 112 -4.15 -17.10 6.13
C CYS A 112 -5.61 -16.77 6.43
N ILE A 113 -5.92 -16.40 7.68
CA ILE A 113 -7.27 -15.99 8.08
C ILE A 113 -7.65 -14.67 7.40
N ILE A 114 -6.79 -13.66 7.48
CA ILE A 114 -7.04 -12.33 6.91
C ILE A 114 -7.28 -12.42 5.39
N CYS A 115 -6.56 -13.30 4.69
CA CYS A 115 -6.63 -13.44 3.24
C CYS A 115 -7.61 -14.52 2.75
N ARG A 116 -8.31 -15.23 3.64
CA ARG A 116 -9.17 -16.39 3.30
C ARG A 116 -10.24 -16.08 2.24
N ASN A 117 -10.89 -14.93 2.34
CA ASN A 117 -12.05 -14.56 1.49
C ASN A 117 -11.67 -13.72 0.27
N GLU A 118 -10.44 -13.86 -0.22
CA GLU A 118 -10.00 -13.18 -1.43
C GLU A 118 -10.28 -14.09 -2.62
N SER A 119 -11.24 -13.70 -3.45
CA SER A 119 -11.44 -14.34 -4.74
C SER A 119 -10.16 -14.20 -5.57
N VAL A 120 -9.43 -15.32 -5.68
CA VAL A 120 -8.35 -15.48 -6.65
C VAL A 120 -8.73 -16.66 -7.54
N SER A 121 -8.87 -16.40 -8.83
CA SER A 121 -8.95 -17.39 -9.89
C SER A 121 -7.63 -18.15 -9.99
N VAL A 122 -7.41 -19.14 -9.12
CA VAL A 122 -6.29 -20.09 -9.22
C VAL A 122 -6.81 -21.51 -8.98
N LYS A 123 -6.52 -22.38 -9.95
CA LYS A 123 -6.88 -23.79 -10.02
C LYS A 123 -6.55 -24.49 -8.69
N LYS A 124 -7.57 -24.97 -7.99
CA LYS A 124 -7.41 -25.82 -6.80
C LYS A 124 -6.69 -27.11 -7.20
N ARG A 125 -5.52 -27.36 -6.61
CA ARG A 125 -5.02 -28.72 -6.40
C ARG A 125 -4.74 -28.85 -4.91
N THR A 126 -5.61 -29.58 -4.24
CA THR A 126 -5.41 -30.02 -2.86
C THR A 126 -4.50 -31.24 -2.93
N LEU A 127 -3.34 -31.22 -2.28
CA LEU A 127 -2.62 -32.44 -1.95
C LEU A 127 -2.14 -32.38 -0.50
N GLN A 128 -2.58 -33.39 0.24
CA GLN A 128 -2.24 -33.72 1.61
C GLN A 128 -0.80 -34.23 1.66
N CYS A 129 -0.01 -33.74 2.62
CA CYS A 129 1.33 -34.27 2.88
C CYS A 129 1.22 -35.51 3.78
N ASN A 130 1.47 -36.69 3.21
CA ASN A 130 1.78 -37.88 3.99
C ASN A 130 3.30 -37.98 4.08
N MET A 131 3.87 -37.57 5.22
CA MET A 131 5.21 -38.00 5.58
C MET A 131 5.07 -39.35 6.27
N SER A 132 5.23 -40.42 5.50
CA SER A 132 5.40 -41.77 6.04
C SER A 132 6.73 -42.31 5.58
N SER A 133 7.55 -42.66 6.57
CA SER A 133 8.84 -43.31 6.46
C SER A 133 8.75 -44.58 5.60
N LYS A 134 9.76 -44.79 4.75
CA LYS A 134 9.85 -45.90 3.80
C LYS A 134 9.88 -47.27 4.49
N SER A 135 9.18 -48.24 3.90
CA SER A 135 9.65 -49.63 3.76
C SER A 135 8.99 -50.34 2.58
N GLY A 136 9.82 -50.83 1.64
CA GLY A 136 9.71 -52.17 1.03
C GLY A 136 8.58 -52.55 0.05
N ALA A 137 9.01 -52.86 -1.18
CA ALA A 137 8.60 -53.98 -2.04
C ALA A 137 7.38 -53.86 -3.00
N SER A 138 7.72 -53.91 -4.30
CA SER A 138 7.25 -54.81 -5.39
C SER A 138 5.76 -55.10 -5.59
N GLY A 139 5.28 -54.94 -6.83
CA GLY A 139 4.09 -55.66 -7.32
C GLY A 139 3.33 -54.99 -8.47
N LYS A 140 3.08 -55.75 -9.53
CA LYS A 140 2.59 -55.44 -10.87
C LYS A 140 1.05 -55.24 -11.03
N ASP A 141 0.71 -54.60 -12.16
CA ASP A 141 -0.40 -54.85 -13.11
C ASP A 141 -1.82 -54.19 -13.02
N ILE A 142 -2.10 -53.40 -14.07
CA ILE A 142 -3.17 -53.42 -15.11
C ILE A 142 -4.68 -53.38 -14.74
N GLY A 143 -5.35 -52.39 -15.37
CA GLY A 143 -6.74 -52.45 -15.86
C GLY A 143 -7.74 -51.60 -15.05
N GLY A 144 -8.60 -50.74 -15.59
CA GLY A 144 -8.91 -50.29 -16.93
C GLY A 144 -10.08 -49.29 -16.86
N ARG A 145 -10.18 -48.44 -17.90
CA ARG A 145 -11.42 -47.89 -18.50
C ARG A 145 -12.43 -47.13 -17.61
N SER A 146 -12.62 -45.83 -17.87
CA SER A 146 -13.75 -45.36 -18.68
C SER A 146 -13.80 -43.82 -18.79
N MET A 147 -14.26 -43.38 -19.96
CA MET A 147 -14.35 -42.03 -20.49
C MET A 147 -15.63 -41.32 -20.06
N ALA A 148 -15.56 -40.00 -19.90
CA ALA A 148 -16.69 -39.11 -20.16
C ALA A 148 -16.18 -37.76 -20.72
N THR A 149 -16.27 -37.65 -22.04
CA THR A 149 -16.22 -36.42 -22.82
C THR A 149 -17.48 -35.59 -22.56
N ILE A 150 -17.33 -34.30 -22.24
CA ILE A 150 -18.45 -33.35 -22.31
C ILE A 150 -18.05 -32.15 -23.17
N ASN A 151 -18.94 -31.90 -24.14
CA ASN A 151 -18.83 -31.00 -25.27
C ASN A 151 -18.64 -29.53 -24.91
N VAL A 152 -17.80 -28.89 -25.72
CA VAL A 152 -17.69 -27.45 -25.90
C VAL A 152 -18.89 -26.98 -26.74
N LYS A 153 -19.61 -25.95 -26.27
CA LYS A 153 -20.49 -25.15 -27.13
C LYS A 153 -19.85 -23.78 -27.37
N VAL A 154 -19.45 -23.56 -28.61
CA VAL A 154 -19.12 -22.26 -29.22
C VAL A 154 -20.40 -21.67 -29.80
N ALA A 155 -20.61 -20.37 -29.63
CA ALA A 155 -21.48 -19.57 -30.48
C ALA A 155 -20.94 -18.12 -30.56
N GLU A 156 -21.18 -17.51 -31.72
CA GLU A 156 -20.42 -16.45 -32.38
C GLU A 156 -20.65 -15.00 -31.93
N LYS A 157 -19.72 -14.15 -32.43
CA LYS A 157 -19.74 -12.68 -32.52
C LYS A 157 -20.98 -12.13 -33.26
N VAL A 158 -21.38 -10.89 -32.92
CA VAL A 158 -21.58 -9.79 -33.90
C VAL A 158 -21.25 -8.43 -33.23
N HIS A 159 -20.49 -7.59 -33.94
CA HIS A 159 -20.33 -6.13 -33.73
C HIS A 159 -21.21 -5.40 -34.75
N ILE A 160 -21.71 -4.19 -34.44
CA ILE A 160 -21.68 -2.94 -35.26
C ILE A 160 -22.63 -1.88 -34.64
N GLY A 161 -22.05 -0.71 -34.28
CA GLY A 161 -22.49 0.66 -34.66
C GLY A 161 -23.81 1.31 -34.17
N PRO A 162 -23.80 2.59 -33.72
CA PRO A 162 -24.98 3.45 -33.41
C PRO A 162 -25.26 4.50 -34.54
N PRO A 163 -26.02 5.62 -34.32
CA PRO A 163 -27.43 5.89 -34.01
C PRO A 163 -28.15 6.64 -35.19
N PRO A 164 -29.43 7.09 -35.11
CA PRO A 164 -29.79 8.51 -34.80
C PRO A 164 -31.17 8.61 -34.05
N GLY A 165 -31.67 9.72 -33.47
CA GLY A 165 -31.72 11.13 -33.86
C GLY A 165 -33.14 11.50 -34.35
N PHE A 166 -33.66 12.65 -33.90
CA PHE A 166 -34.95 13.35 -34.17
C PHE A 166 -35.94 13.38 -32.97
N SER A 167 -36.66 14.45 -32.65
CA SER A 167 -36.62 15.92 -32.81
C SER A 167 -38.05 16.42 -32.50
N SER A 168 -38.16 17.66 -32.00
CA SER A 168 -39.33 18.56 -32.04
C SER A 168 -40.41 18.37 -30.96
N LYS A 169 -40.98 19.41 -30.34
CA LYS A 169 -40.84 20.88 -30.48
C LYS A 169 -41.47 21.58 -29.25
N VAL A 170 -40.79 22.62 -28.77
CA VAL A 170 -41.27 24.00 -28.51
C VAL A 170 -42.49 24.21 -27.59
N GLN A 171 -42.31 24.97 -26.50
CA GLN A 171 -43.00 26.27 -26.37
C GLN A 171 -42.25 27.26 -25.47
N GLU A 172 -42.17 28.47 -26.02
CA GLU A 172 -41.52 29.70 -25.57
C GLU A 172 -42.46 30.49 -24.65
N GLN A 173 -41.95 31.09 -23.57
CA GLN A 173 -42.55 32.32 -23.05
C GLN A 173 -41.49 33.23 -22.44
N ARG A 174 -41.42 34.40 -23.08
CA ARG A 174 -40.57 35.55 -22.92
C ARG A 174 -41.24 36.53 -21.97
N ASN A 175 -40.50 37.13 -21.03
CA ASN A 175 -40.86 38.45 -20.51
C ASN A 175 -39.61 39.28 -20.14
N LYS A 176 -39.52 40.46 -20.76
CA LYS A 176 -38.56 41.56 -20.57
C LYS A 176 -39.19 42.63 -19.66
N ARG A 177 -38.36 43.32 -18.85
CA ARG A 177 -38.36 44.76 -18.46
C ARG A 177 -37.56 44.90 -17.14
N GLN A 178 -36.33 45.42 -17.08
CA GLN A 178 -35.75 46.76 -17.35
C GLN A 178 -36.01 47.82 -16.25
N SER A 179 -34.93 48.11 -15.51
CA SER A 179 -34.43 49.42 -15.01
C SER A 179 -35.21 50.25 -13.96
N GLN A 180 -34.56 50.67 -12.86
CA GLN A 180 -33.87 51.97 -12.73
C GLN A 180 -33.27 52.20 -11.32
N ARG A 181 -32.08 52.83 -11.28
CA ARG A 181 -31.50 53.55 -10.12
C ARG A 181 -31.99 55.00 -10.13
N PRO A 182 -31.91 55.71 -9.00
CA PRO A 182 -31.62 57.14 -9.01
C PRO A 182 -30.27 57.47 -8.34
N ARG A 183 -29.64 58.54 -8.84
CA ARG A 183 -28.53 59.30 -8.23
C ARG A 183 -28.95 60.77 -8.20
N THR A 184 -28.70 61.46 -7.08
CA THR A 184 -28.34 62.89 -6.93
C THR A 184 -27.85 63.06 -5.47
N SER A 185 -26.57 63.36 -5.15
CA SER A 185 -25.82 64.63 -5.09
C SER A 185 -26.38 65.71 -4.14
N HIS A 186 -25.74 65.99 -2.99
CA HIS A 186 -24.92 67.20 -2.71
C HIS A 186 -24.42 67.31 -1.24
N GLN A 187 -23.10 67.50 -1.11
CA GLN A 187 -22.35 68.40 -0.20
C GLN A 187 -22.16 68.11 1.33
N ALA A 188 -20.89 67.80 1.67
CA ALA A 188 -19.94 68.65 2.43
C ALA A 188 -19.39 68.16 3.81
N LYS A 189 -18.09 68.47 3.95
CA LYS A 189 -17.23 68.62 5.16
C LYS A 189 -16.48 67.39 5.69
N ARG A 190 -15.15 67.51 5.61
CA ARG A 190 -14.11 66.69 6.25
C ARG A 190 -14.26 66.69 7.78
N ALA A 191 -14.09 65.52 8.40
CA ALA A 191 -13.47 65.35 9.70
C ALA A 191 -12.76 63.99 9.72
N ARG A 192 -11.55 63.96 10.26
CA ARG A 192 -10.68 62.78 10.39
C ARG A 192 -11.21 61.85 11.50
N THR A 193 -10.55 60.70 11.59
CA THR A 193 -10.34 59.79 12.74
C THR A 193 -11.31 58.61 12.96
N GLU A 194 -10.69 57.43 13.06
CA GLU A 194 -11.14 56.17 13.71
C GLU A 194 -11.82 55.03 12.91
N GLU A 195 -11.81 55.03 11.59
CA GLU A 195 -12.27 53.83 10.82
C GLU A 195 -11.10 52.94 10.30
N ASP A 196 -9.87 53.45 10.30
CA ASP A 196 -8.69 52.70 9.84
C ASP A 196 -8.21 51.64 10.84
N GLY A 197 -8.61 51.72 12.11
CA GLY A 197 -8.18 50.78 13.15
C GLY A 197 -8.70 49.36 12.90
N MET A 198 -9.98 49.23 12.56
CA MET A 198 -10.60 47.92 12.27
C MET A 198 -10.11 47.34 10.94
N ALA A 199 -9.97 48.16 9.91
CA ALA A 199 -9.46 47.71 8.62
C ALA A 199 -7.98 47.27 8.70
N ASN A 200 -7.17 47.98 9.49
CA ASN A 200 -5.78 47.62 9.73
C ASN A 200 -5.68 46.35 10.61
N ALA A 201 -6.52 46.20 11.65
CA ALA A 201 -6.58 44.98 12.46
C ALA A 201 -6.99 43.75 11.63
N LEU A 202 -7.96 43.89 10.73
CA LEU A 202 -8.34 42.84 9.77
C LEU A 202 -7.20 42.52 8.79
N ARG A 203 -6.46 43.52 8.31
CA ARG A 203 -5.27 43.31 7.47
C ARG A 203 -4.13 42.62 8.22
N GLN A 204 -3.90 42.98 9.48
CA GLN A 204 -2.88 42.36 10.33
C GLN A 204 -3.26 40.91 10.66
N MET A 205 -4.54 40.63 10.97
CA MET A 205 -5.03 39.26 11.15
C MET A 205 -4.96 38.45 9.84
N ALA A 206 -5.29 39.05 8.68
CA ALA A 206 -5.11 38.41 7.39
C ALA A 206 -3.64 38.13 7.07
N PHE A 207 -2.72 39.01 7.47
CA PHE A 207 -1.27 38.81 7.34
C PHE A 207 -0.76 37.70 8.28
N VAL A 208 -1.25 37.64 9.52
CA VAL A 208 -0.91 36.56 10.47
C VAL A 208 -1.48 35.22 10.01
N VAL A 209 -2.72 35.17 9.51
CA VAL A 209 -3.33 33.93 8.96
C VAL A 209 -2.64 33.50 7.67
N THR A 210 -2.22 34.43 6.80
CA THR A 210 -1.41 34.10 5.61
C THR A 210 0.03 33.74 5.96
N SER A 211 0.60 34.27 7.05
CA SER A 211 1.91 33.87 7.57
C SER A 211 1.87 32.50 8.27
N ILE A 212 0.76 32.16 8.92
CA ILE A 212 0.47 30.81 9.44
C ILE A 212 0.25 29.82 8.29
N LYS A 213 -0.31 30.27 7.15
CA LYS A 213 -0.44 29.47 5.93
C LYS A 213 0.89 29.34 5.17
N LYS A 214 1.77 30.33 5.23
CA LYS A 214 3.10 30.32 4.60
C LYS A 214 4.21 29.65 5.43
N LYS A 215 3.94 29.21 6.66
CA LYS A 215 4.89 28.41 7.48
C LYS A 215 4.48 26.94 7.61
N LYS A 216 3.62 26.43 6.73
CA LYS A 216 3.20 25.02 6.75
C LYS A 216 3.00 24.38 5.37
N GLU A 217 3.68 24.89 4.35
CA GLU A 217 3.74 24.28 3.02
C GLU A 217 5.16 24.45 2.45
N ASN A 218 6.13 23.63 2.90
CA ASN A 218 7.20 23.12 2.01
C ASN A 218 8.11 22.02 2.61
N ASP A 219 8.09 21.74 3.92
CA ASP A 219 9.09 20.80 4.49
C ASP A 219 8.56 19.37 4.69
N ASN A 220 7.98 18.81 3.64
CA ASN A 220 7.99 17.36 3.52
C ASN A 220 9.25 17.05 2.73
N ALA A 221 10.16 16.26 3.30
CA ALA A 221 11.20 15.60 2.52
C ALA A 221 10.47 14.76 1.45
N SER A 222 10.14 15.35 0.31
CA SER A 222 9.45 14.67 -0.75
C SER A 222 10.37 13.54 -1.18
N THR A 223 9.82 12.34 -1.32
CA THR A 223 10.59 11.16 -1.73
C THR A 223 11.35 11.45 -3.03
N GLU A 224 10.78 12.28 -3.90
CA GLU A 224 11.42 12.84 -5.10
C GLU A 224 12.73 13.60 -4.78
N ARG A 225 12.70 14.54 -3.82
CA ARG A 225 13.89 15.28 -3.40
C ARG A 225 14.95 14.37 -2.77
N VAL A 226 14.54 13.36 -2.00
CA VAL A 226 15.49 12.40 -1.42
C VAL A 226 16.17 11.57 -2.51
N ILE A 227 15.43 11.15 -3.54
CA ILE A 227 15.95 10.38 -4.66
C ILE A 227 16.91 11.23 -5.52
N GLU A 228 16.55 12.47 -5.84
CA GLU A 228 17.44 13.40 -6.55
C GLU A 228 18.76 13.60 -5.80
N GLU A 229 18.70 13.80 -4.49
CA GLU A 229 19.86 14.03 -3.65
C GLU A 229 20.70 12.77 -3.41
N LEU A 230 20.11 11.58 -3.53
CA LEU A 230 20.81 10.30 -3.53
C LEU A 230 21.55 10.06 -4.85
N GLN A 231 20.90 10.34 -5.99
CA GLN A 231 21.50 10.23 -7.32
C GLN A 231 22.61 11.26 -7.55
N ALA A 232 22.56 12.40 -6.86
CA ALA A 232 23.60 13.42 -6.90
C ALA A 232 24.88 13.06 -6.11
N ILE A 233 24.92 11.95 -5.37
CA ILE A 233 26.11 11.51 -4.63
C ILE A 233 27.16 10.93 -5.58
N PRO A 234 28.37 11.50 -5.66
CA PRO A 234 29.41 10.98 -6.54
C PRO A 234 29.85 9.56 -6.15
N GLY A 235 29.81 8.65 -7.13
CA GLY A 235 30.30 7.27 -7.02
C GLY A 235 29.52 6.41 -6.02
N ILE A 236 28.23 6.67 -5.82
CA ILE A 236 27.32 5.74 -5.14
C ILE A 236 27.10 4.52 -6.05
N ASP A 237 27.26 3.31 -5.52
CA ASP A 237 26.95 2.08 -6.27
C ASP A 237 25.45 1.79 -6.25
N ASP A 238 24.95 1.10 -7.27
CA ASP A 238 23.51 0.84 -7.46
C ASP A 238 22.90 0.06 -6.29
N ASP A 239 23.66 -0.86 -5.69
CA ASP A 239 23.23 -1.65 -4.54
C ASP A 239 23.09 -0.76 -3.28
N LEU A 240 24.07 0.11 -3.02
CA LEU A 240 24.05 1.09 -1.94
C LEU A 240 22.96 2.15 -2.15
N LEU A 241 22.67 2.51 -3.40
CA LEU A 241 21.58 3.42 -3.75
C LEU A 241 20.23 2.80 -3.39
N LEU A 242 20.01 1.53 -3.73
CA LEU A 242 18.78 0.79 -3.42
C LEU A 242 18.62 0.59 -1.89
N ASP A 243 19.70 0.18 -1.20
CA ASP A 243 19.71 0.06 0.25
C ASP A 243 19.44 1.41 0.95
N ALA A 244 19.99 2.50 0.41
CA ALA A 244 19.74 3.85 0.90
C ALA A 244 18.29 4.30 0.65
N CYS A 245 17.68 3.94 -0.48
CA CYS A 245 16.27 4.23 -0.74
C CYS A 245 15.37 3.53 0.27
N ASP A 246 15.63 2.26 0.57
CA ASP A 246 14.89 1.50 1.58
C ASP A 246 15.13 2.06 3.00
N PHE A 247 16.38 2.45 3.32
CA PHE A 247 16.72 2.99 4.62
C PHE A 247 16.15 4.39 4.87
N LEU A 248 16.08 5.22 3.84
CA LEU A 248 15.53 6.59 3.87
C LEU A 248 14.02 6.66 3.63
N GLU A 249 13.31 5.52 3.55
CA GLU A 249 11.83 5.50 3.54
C GLU A 249 11.25 6.15 4.81
N ASP A 250 12.01 6.16 5.91
CA ASP A 250 11.64 6.83 7.16
C ASP A 250 11.88 8.35 7.07
N ASP A 251 10.80 9.13 7.21
CA ASP A 251 10.81 10.60 7.19
C ASP A 251 11.85 11.25 8.12
N ARG A 252 12.18 10.62 9.25
CA ARG A 252 13.17 11.18 10.18
C ARG A 252 14.59 10.91 9.67
N ARG A 253 14.84 9.74 9.09
CA ARG A 253 16.11 9.40 8.44
C ARG A 253 16.32 10.22 7.17
N ALA A 254 15.29 10.39 6.34
CA ALA A 254 15.31 11.25 5.17
C ALA A 254 15.64 12.70 5.54
N ARG A 255 14.96 13.26 6.56
CA ARG A 255 15.27 14.61 7.04
C ARG A 255 16.69 14.76 7.57
N MET A 256 17.17 13.77 8.32
CA MET A 256 18.56 13.76 8.81
C MET A 256 19.55 13.72 7.64
N PHE A 257 19.30 12.89 6.64
CA PHE A 257 20.13 12.78 5.44
C PHE A 257 20.17 14.09 4.63
N LEU A 258 19.01 14.70 4.39
CA LEU A 258 18.91 15.97 3.66
C LEU A 258 19.58 17.13 4.40
N ALA A 259 19.61 17.09 5.73
CA ALA A 259 20.28 18.08 6.57
C ALA A 259 21.81 17.92 6.63
N LEU A 260 22.37 16.81 6.16
CA LEU A 260 23.81 16.60 6.09
C LEU A 260 24.40 17.24 4.83
N ASP A 261 25.64 17.71 4.94
CA ASP A 261 26.45 18.13 3.80
C ASP A 261 26.66 16.97 2.82
N VAL A 262 26.68 17.27 1.52
CA VAL A 262 26.83 16.28 0.43
C VAL A 262 28.06 15.38 0.63
N SER A 263 29.15 15.94 1.16
CA SER A 263 30.40 15.22 1.45
C SER A 263 30.28 14.17 2.57
N LEU A 264 29.30 14.32 3.46
CA LEU A 264 29.07 13.44 4.61
C LEU A 264 28.00 12.39 4.36
N ARG A 265 27.10 12.63 3.40
CA ARG A 265 25.95 11.76 3.09
C ARG A 265 26.35 10.32 2.78
N LYS A 266 27.35 10.11 1.91
CA LYS A 266 27.85 8.76 1.57
C LYS A 266 28.43 8.03 2.78
N LYS A 267 29.31 8.70 3.55
CA LYS A 267 29.93 8.11 4.76
C LYS A 267 28.89 7.78 5.81
N TRP A 268 27.90 8.64 5.97
CA TRP A 268 26.80 8.44 6.91
C TRP A 268 25.93 7.24 6.51
N LEU A 269 25.54 7.13 5.23
CA LEU A 269 24.78 5.98 4.71
C LEU A 269 25.56 4.67 4.93
N MET A 270 26.83 4.63 4.55
CA MET A 270 27.69 3.46 4.75
C MET A 270 27.75 3.01 6.22
N ARG A 271 27.85 3.97 7.15
CA ARG A 271 27.89 3.67 8.59
C ARG A 271 26.55 3.21 9.16
N LYS A 272 25.44 3.52 8.50
CA LYS A 272 24.09 3.11 8.93
C LYS A 272 23.62 1.81 8.29
N LEU A 273 24.06 1.53 7.07
CA LEU A 273 23.69 0.35 6.29
C LEU A 273 24.60 -0.86 6.53
N ARG A 274 25.85 -0.64 6.94
CA ARG A 274 26.76 -1.71 7.37
C ARG A 274 27.01 -1.62 8.88
N PRO A 275 26.12 -2.18 9.72
CA PRO A 275 26.46 -2.37 11.12
C PRO A 275 27.63 -3.36 11.20
N GLN A 276 28.65 -3.02 11.98
CA GLN A 276 29.75 -3.91 12.33
C GLN A 276 29.25 -5.08 13.19
#